data_AF-A0A2T5GZX4-F1
#
_entry.id   AF-A0A2T5GZX4-F1
#
_cell.length_a   1.000
_cell.length_b   1.000
_cell.length_c   1.000
_cell.angle_alpha   90.00
_cell.angle_beta   90.00
_cell.angle_gamma   90.00
#
_symmetry.space_group_name_H-M   'P 1'
#
loop_
_entity.id
_entity.type
_entity.pdbx_description
1 polymer ?
#
loop_
_entity_poly.entity_id
_entity_poly.type
_entity_poly.pdbx_seq_one_letter_code
_entity_poly.pdbx_strand_id
1 'polypeptide(L)' 'MHHCVASYVQAVVNGLANIVSIRRDEQRVATLEIRDGRVMQLKGRFNHQVSREIVEAARTYAEDNRKAAKLVAS' A
#
# COMPACT_ATOMS: atom_id res chain seq x y z
N MET A 1 -12.21 14.81 9.73
CA MET A 1 -10.92 14.11 9.48
C MET A 1 -10.36 13.34 10.69
N HIS A 2 -10.86 13.49 11.93
CA HIS A 2 -10.33 12.73 13.07
C HIS A 2 -10.64 11.22 13.03
N HIS A 3 -11.83 10.83 12.54
CA HIS A 3 -12.25 9.42 12.50
C HIS A 3 -11.60 8.57 11.41
N CYS A 4 -11.10 9.17 10.33
CA CYS A 4 -10.50 8.45 9.20
C CYS A 4 -9.01 8.16 9.39
N VAL A 5 -8.32 8.85 10.31
CA VAL A 5 -6.91 8.57 10.62
C VAL A 5 -6.81 7.58 11.78
N ALA A 6 -7.63 7.75 12.83
CA ALA A 6 -7.58 6.91 14.02
C ALA A 6 -7.85 5.41 13.74
N SER A 7 -8.81 5.10 12.85
CA SER A 7 -9.12 3.71 12.47
C SER A 7 -8.02 3.05 11.65
N TYR A 8 -7.31 3.83 10.81
CA TYR A 8 -6.18 3.34 10.03
C TYR A 8 -4.93 3.14 10.87
N VAL A 9 -4.68 4.01 11.85
CA VAL A 9 -3.51 3.90 12.75
C VAL A 9 -3.50 2.55 13.47
N GLN A 10 -4.63 2.12 14.03
CA GLN A 10 -4.69 0.81 14.70
C GLN A 10 -4.47 -0.35 13.72
N ALA A 11 -5.06 -0.30 12.53
CA ALA A 11 -4.85 -1.33 11.52
C ALA A 11 -3.39 -1.39 11.04
N VAL A 12 -2.72 -0.25 10.90
CA VAL A 12 -1.30 -0.17 10.54
C VAL A 12 -0.41 -0.68 11.67
N VAL A 13 -0.66 -0.25 12.91
CA VAL A 13 0.10 -0.70 14.09
C VAL A 13 -0.02 -2.21 14.28
N ASN A 14 -1.20 -2.77 14.03
CA ASN A 14 -1.44 -4.21 14.14
C ASN A 14 -0.98 -5.01 12.91
N GLY A 15 -0.35 -4.37 11.91
CA GLY A 15 0.11 -5.03 10.68
C GLY A 15 -1.00 -5.49 9.75
N LEU A 16 -2.24 -5.07 9.99
CA LEU A 16 -3.43 -5.41 9.20
C LEU A 16 -3.54 -4.55 7.94
N ALA A 17 -2.94 -3.36 7.93
CA ALA A 17 -2.90 -2.47 6.79
C ALA A 17 -1.52 -1.84 6.59
N ASN A 18 -1.03 -1.80 5.36
CA ASN A 18 0.23 -1.14 5.00
C ASN A 18 -0.07 0.00 4.02
N ILE A 19 0.31 1.23 4.38
CA ILE A 19 0.24 2.39 3.49
C ILE A 19 1.67 2.78 3.13
N VAL A 20 2.00 2.70 1.84
CA VAL A 20 3.35 2.97 1.34
C VAL A 20 3.36 4.07 0.27
N SER A 21 4.43 4.87 0.28
CA SER A 21 4.69 5.91 -0.71
C SER A 21 5.56 5.35 -1.84
N ILE A 22 5.02 5.28 -3.05
CA ILE A 22 5.79 4.91 -4.24
C ILE A 22 6.51 6.15 -4.75
N ARG A 23 7.83 6.07 -4.89
CA ARG A 23 8.69 7.18 -5.32
C ARG A 23 9.48 6.83 -6.58
N ARG A 24 9.72 7.83 -7.41
CA ARG A 24 10.65 7.80 -8.56
C ARG A 24 11.46 9.08 -8.49
N ASP A 25 12.78 8.97 -8.56
CA ASP A 25 13.71 10.11 -8.50
C ASP A 25 13.42 11.03 -7.29
N GLU A 26 13.28 10.43 -6.10
CA GLU A 26 12.88 11.08 -4.84
C GLU A 26 11.48 11.71 -4.80
N GLN A 27 10.77 11.77 -5.93
CA GLN A 27 9.43 12.32 -5.99
C GLN A 27 8.36 11.24 -5.77
N ARG A 28 7.38 11.54 -4.91
CA ARG A 28 6.21 10.66 -4.74
C ARG A 28 5.35 10.68 -6.00
N VAL A 29 5.23 9.51 -6.63
CA VAL A 29 4.40 9.31 -7.83
C VAL A 29 3.05 8.68 -7.50
N ALA A 30 2.97 7.86 -6.45
CA ALA A 30 1.72 7.23 -6.02
C ALA A 30 1.71 6.89 -4.52
N THR A 31 0.52 6.64 -3.98
CA THR A 31 0.30 6.05 -2.66
C THR A 31 -0.42 4.73 -2.85
N LEU A 32 0.04 3.70 -2.15
CA LEU A 32 -0.49 2.35 -2.18
C LEU A 32 -0.97 1.96 -0.79
N GLU A 33 -2.21 1.49 -0.69
CA GLU A 33 -2.77 0.86 0.50
C GLU A 33 -2.95 -0.64 0.24
N ILE A 34 -2.43 -1.45 1.16
CA ILE A 34 -2.51 -2.90 1.15
C ILE A 34 -3.18 -3.36 2.42
N ARG A 35 -4.10 -4.32 2.30
CA ARG A 35 -4.75 -4.99 3.43
C ARG A 35 -4.79 -6.48 3.16
N ASP A 36 -4.36 -7.30 4.11
CA ASP A 36 -4.31 -8.77 3.97
C ASP A 36 -3.62 -9.25 2.67
N GLY A 37 -2.57 -8.54 2.24
CA GLY A 37 -1.83 -8.82 1.01
C GLY A 37 -2.58 -8.50 -0.29
N ARG A 38 -3.64 -7.69 -0.22
CA ARG A 38 -4.42 -7.21 -1.39
C ARG A 38 -4.31 -5.70 -1.53
N VAL A 39 -4.20 -5.22 -2.77
CA VAL A 39 -4.23 -3.79 -3.09
C VAL A 39 -5.64 -3.25 -2.89
N MET A 40 -5.81 -2.38 -1.90
CA MET A 40 -7.09 -1.71 -1.61
C MET A 40 -7.21 -0.39 -2.36
N GLN A 41 -6.12 0.38 -2.40
CA GLN A 41 -6.07 1.65 -3.10
C GLN A 41 -4.70 1.86 -3.74
N LEU A 42 -4.72 2.40 -4.96
CA LEU A 42 -3.52 2.89 -5.64
C LEU A 42 -3.88 4.21 -6.32
N LYS A 43 -3.32 5.32 -5.81
CA LYS A 43 -3.66 6.67 -6.26
C LYS A 43 -2.39 7.44 -6.60
N GLY A 44 -2.37 8.05 -7.77
CA GLY A 44 -1.33 8.99 -8.16
C GLY A 44 -1.43 10.28 -7.37
N ARG A 45 -0.46 11.19 -7.59
CA ARG A 45 -0.54 12.56 -7.08
C ARG A 45 -1.89 13.18 -7.45
N PHE A 46 -2.54 13.88 -6.51
CA PHE A 46 -3.87 14.47 -6.68
C PHE A 46 -4.95 13.51 -7.22
N ASN A 47 -4.87 12.22 -6.87
CA ASN A 47 -5.78 11.17 -7.35
C ASN A 47 -5.74 10.91 -8.86
N HIS A 48 -4.71 11.40 -9.56
CA HIS A 48 -4.51 11.06 -10.96
C HIS A 48 -4.34 9.55 -11.15
N GLN A 49 -4.69 9.10 -12.36
CA GLN A 49 -4.46 7.73 -12.78
C GLN A 49 -2.95 7.43 -12.74
N VAL A 50 -2.62 6.25 -12.22
CA VAL A 50 -1.24 5.76 -12.17
C VAL A 50 -0.86 5.09 -13.49
N SER A 51 0.41 5.15 -13.86
CA SER A 51 0.91 4.45 -15.04
C SER A 51 0.84 2.92 -14.85
N ARG A 52 0.80 2.18 -15.97
CA ARG A 52 0.79 0.72 -15.94
C ARG A 52 1.97 0.12 -15.20
N GLU A 53 3.17 0.69 -15.39
CA GLU A 53 4.40 0.32 -14.68
C GLU A 53 4.20 0.37 -13.15
N ILE A 54 3.58 1.43 -12.65
CA ILE A 54 3.33 1.59 -11.20
C ILE A 54 2.25 0.62 -10.70
N VAL A 55 1.24 0.31 -11.53
CA VAL A 55 0.25 -0.72 -11.21
C VAL A 55 0.90 -2.09 -11.07
N GLU A 56 1.79 -2.45 -11.99
CA GLU A 56 2.50 -3.72 -11.97
C GLU A 56 3.42 -3.83 -10.75
N ALA A 57 4.22 -2.78 -10.48
CA ALA A 57 5.06 -2.72 -9.28
C ALA A 57 4.27 -2.85 -7.97
N ALA A 58 3.12 -2.19 -7.88
CA ALA A 58 2.24 -2.27 -6.70
C ALA A 58 1.68 -3.69 -6.50
N ARG A 59 1.34 -4.40 -7.58
CA ARG A 59 0.86 -5.79 -7.52
C ARG A 59 1.95 -6.73 -7.04
N THR A 60 3.15 -6.66 -7.62
CA THR A 60 4.30 -7.47 -7.20
C THR A 60 4.58 -7.27 -5.71
N TYR A 61 4.65 -6.01 -5.26
CA TYR A 61 4.90 -5.71 -3.86
C TYR A 61 3.82 -6.27 -2.93
N ALA A 62 2.53 -6.21 -3.30
CA ALA A 62 1.44 -6.77 -2.51
C ALA A 62 1.51 -8.31 -2.42
N GLU A 63 1.85 -8.99 -3.52
CA GLU A 63 2.04 -10.43 -3.55
C GLU A 63 3.21 -10.88 -2.67
N ASP A 64 4.33 -10.17 -2.72
CA ASP A 64 5.51 -10.49 -1.92
C ASP A 64 5.26 -10.25 -0.43
N ASN A 65 4.55 -9.18 -0.07
CA ASN A 65 4.08 -8.97 1.31
C ASN A 65 3.19 -10.13 1.79
N ARG A 66 2.29 -10.62 0.93
CA ARG A 66 1.41 -11.75 1.26
C ARG A 66 2.21 -13.04 1.50
N LYS A 67 3.25 -13.29 0.69
CA LYS A 67 4.13 -14.46 0.87
C LYS A 67 4.96 -14.35 2.14
N ALA A 68 5.56 -13.19 2.39
CA ALA A 68 6.35 -12.93 3.60
C ALA A 68 5.52 -13.10 4.87
N ALA A 69 4.29 -12.56 4.90
CA ALA A 69 3.39 -12.74 6.04
C ALA A 69 3.07 -14.22 6.32
N LYS A 70 2.93 -15.05 5.28
CA LYS A 70 2.70 -16.50 5.44
C LYS A 70 3.92 -17.23 6.01
N LEU A 71 5.13 -16.84 5.63
CA LEU A 71 6.38 -17.44 6.12
C LEU A 71 6.66 -17.14 7.59
N VAL A 72 6.23 -15.97 8.09
CA VAL A 72 6.40 -15.58 9.50
C VAL A 72 5.33 -16.20 10.41
N ALA A 73 4.18 -16.59 9.85
CA ALA A 73 3.07 -17.20 10.59
C ALA A 73 3.13 -18.73 10.69
N SER A 74 4.11 -19.36 10.04
CA SER A 74 4.36 -20.82 10.03
C SER A 74 5.53 -21.20 10.92
#